data_AF-A0A1Y4REB9-F1
#
_entry.id   AF-A0A1Y4REB9-F1
#
_cell.length_a   1.000
_cell.length_b   1.000
_cell.length_c   1.000
_cell.angle_alpha   90.00
_cell.angle_beta   90.00
_cell.angle_gamma   90.00
#
_symmetry.space_group_name_H-M   'P 1'
#
loop_
_entity.id
_entity.type
_entity.pdbx_description
1 polymer ?
#
loop_
_entity_poly.entity_id
_entity_poly.type
_entity_poly.pdbx_seq_one_letter_code
_entity_poly.pdbx_strand_id
1 'polypeptide(L)'
;MREEINKLIMEEDKRNPWTDEELAGRLHVAREYVTQIRRELGIPDSRDRRKQCLLEAAARILQEEPDISERQMTDRLNRQGFSVGKYVVGNCVRQLREARGGEREKTVRPSAAPFRSAPASPANPLPQSAVSTPGTISAPGNPPAPGKPPAPGTVSP
;
A
#
# COMPACT_ATOMS: atom_id res chain seq x y z
N MET A 1 -0.84 -29.08 7.54
CA MET A 1 -1.20 -27.85 6.79
C MET A 1 -1.79 -26.72 7.65
N ARG A 2 -3.03 -26.80 8.17
CA ARG A 2 -3.62 -25.71 9.00
C ARG A 2 -2.78 -25.38 10.25
N GLU A 3 -2.23 -26.40 10.89
CA GLU A 3 -1.38 -26.28 12.08
C GLU A 3 0.01 -25.75 11.75
N GLU A 4 0.54 -26.00 10.56
CA GLU A 4 1.81 -25.42 10.11
C GLU A 4 1.67 -23.91 9.89
N ILE A 5 0.57 -23.46 9.26
CA ILE A 5 0.28 -22.03 9.10
C ILE A 5 0.16 -21.37 10.47
N ASN A 6 -0.57 -21.98 11.40
CA ASN A 6 -0.70 -21.43 12.75
C ASN A 6 0.65 -21.40 13.49
N LYS A 7 1.45 -22.48 13.43
CA LYS A 7 2.80 -22.50 14.02
C LYS A 7 3.70 -21.43 13.43
N LEU A 8 3.71 -21.28 12.10
CA LEU A 8 4.47 -20.23 11.43
C LEU A 8 4.03 -18.84 11.87
N ILE A 9 2.73 -18.59 12.01
CA ILE A 9 2.20 -17.30 12.51
C ILE A 9 2.51 -17.10 14.00
N MET A 10 2.57 -18.16 14.81
CA MET A 10 2.91 -18.05 16.23
C MET A 10 4.40 -17.84 16.47
N GLU A 11 5.24 -18.46 15.64
CA GLU A 11 6.71 -18.33 15.66
C GLU A 11 7.20 -17.10 14.89
N GLU A 12 6.34 -16.45 14.09
CA GLU A 12 6.73 -15.26 13.33
C GLU A 12 7.13 -14.10 14.25
N ASP A 13 7.99 -13.24 13.72
CA ASP A 13 8.29 -11.96 14.33
C ASP A 13 7.04 -11.09 14.33
N LYS A 14 6.39 -10.99 15.50
CA LYS A 14 5.21 -10.13 15.73
C LYS A 14 5.45 -8.66 15.34
N ARG A 15 6.72 -8.23 15.28
CA ARG A 15 7.14 -6.88 14.84
C ARG A 15 7.05 -6.69 13.33
N ASN A 16 7.26 -7.75 12.55
CA ASN A 16 7.18 -7.75 11.10
C ASN A 16 6.50 -9.04 10.60
N PRO A 17 5.18 -9.17 10.82
CA PRO A 17 4.45 -10.36 10.43
C PRO A 17 4.51 -10.58 8.91
N TRP A 18 4.56 -11.84 8.51
CA TRP A 18 4.57 -12.23 7.11
C TRP A 18 3.22 -11.96 6.47
N THR A 19 3.27 -11.48 5.24
CA THR A 19 2.11 -11.34 4.38
C THR A 19 1.56 -12.71 3.96
N ASP A 20 0.29 -12.76 3.58
CA ASP A 20 -0.32 -13.98 3.07
C ASP A 20 0.45 -14.54 1.85
N GLU A 21 1.11 -13.67 1.07
CA GLU A 21 1.96 -14.03 -0.07
C GLU A 21 3.29 -14.64 0.35
N GLU A 22 3.96 -14.09 1.37
CA GLU A 22 5.21 -14.63 1.90
C GLU A 22 4.99 -15.99 2.59
N LEU A 23 3.88 -16.13 3.32
CA LEU A 23 3.47 -17.41 3.92
C LEU A 23 3.20 -18.46 2.83
N ALA A 24 2.47 -18.08 1.79
CA ALA A 24 2.20 -18.93 0.63
C ALA A 24 3.49 -19.38 -0.05
N GLY A 25 4.44 -18.46 -0.24
CA GLY A 25 5.75 -18.76 -0.83
C GLY A 25 6.59 -19.73 0.00
N ARG A 26 6.61 -19.58 1.33
CA ARG A 26 7.35 -20.49 2.24
C ARG A 26 6.76 -21.88 2.32
N LEU A 27 5.44 -21.98 2.28
CA LEU A 27 4.70 -23.24 2.37
C LEU A 27 4.46 -23.88 1.00
N HIS A 28 4.83 -23.21 -0.10
CA HIS A 28 4.54 -23.60 -1.47
C HIS A 28 3.04 -23.88 -1.71
N VAL A 29 2.16 -23.10 -1.06
CA VAL A 29 0.70 -23.21 -1.19
C VAL A 29 0.14 -21.97 -1.88
N ALA A 30 -1.11 -22.06 -2.36
CA ALA A 30 -1.80 -20.90 -2.91
C ALA A 30 -2.12 -19.86 -1.81
N ARG A 31 -1.99 -18.57 -2.13
CA ARG A 31 -2.37 -17.45 -1.25
C ARG A 31 -3.81 -17.55 -0.75
N GLU A 32 -4.72 -18.04 -1.58
CA GLU A 32 -6.13 -18.23 -1.24
C GLU A 32 -6.29 -19.20 -0.07
N TYR A 33 -5.52 -20.28 -0.05
CA TYR A 33 -5.53 -21.26 1.02
C TYR A 33 -5.04 -20.64 2.34
N VAL A 34 -3.96 -19.86 2.31
CA VAL A 34 -3.48 -19.12 3.49
C VAL A 34 -4.53 -18.15 4.01
N THR A 35 -5.18 -17.41 3.10
CA THR A 35 -6.23 -16.44 3.45
C THR A 35 -7.45 -17.12 4.07
N GLN A 36 -7.84 -18.29 3.54
CA GLN A 36 -8.97 -19.07 4.04
C GLN A 36 -8.66 -19.61 5.45
N ILE A 37 -7.53 -20.27 5.63
CA ILE A 37 -7.10 -20.78 6.95
C ILE A 37 -6.98 -19.63 7.95
N ARG A 38 -6.44 -18.47 7.54
CA ARG A 38 -6.35 -17.29 8.39
C ARG A 38 -7.73 -16.82 8.89
N ARG A 39 -8.73 -16.79 8.00
CA ARG A 39 -10.12 -16.45 8.36
C ARG A 39 -10.75 -17.47 9.28
N GLU A 40 -10.54 -18.77 9.01
CA GLU A 40 -11.03 -19.86 9.86
C GLU A 40 -10.45 -19.80 11.28
N LEU A 41 -9.18 -19.42 11.41
CA LEU A 41 -8.51 -19.22 12.70
C LEU A 41 -8.86 -17.87 13.37
N GLY A 42 -9.61 -16.99 12.69
CA GLY A 42 -9.96 -15.66 13.20
C GLY A 42 -8.76 -14.71 13.31
N ILE A 43 -7.66 -14.97 12.60
CA ILE A 43 -6.42 -14.20 12.72
C ILE A 43 -6.51 -12.96 11.79
N PRO A 44 -6.27 -11.74 12.32
CA PRO A 44 -6.28 -10.52 11.51
C PRO A 44 -5.14 -10.49 10.49
N ASP A 45 -5.24 -9.62 9.48
CA ASP A 45 -4.22 -9.50 8.42
C ASP A 45 -2.89 -9.05 9.00
N SER A 46 -1.80 -9.42 8.34
CA SER A 46 -0.42 -8.96 8.58
C SER A 46 -0.35 -7.45 8.89
N ARG A 47 -1.10 -6.62 8.16
CA ARG A 47 -1.14 -5.16 8.36
C ARG A 47 -1.73 -4.77 9.72
N ASP A 48 -2.85 -5.38 10.09
CA ASP A 48 -3.52 -5.12 11.37
C ASP A 48 -2.70 -5.67 12.54
N ARG A 49 -2.11 -6.88 12.40
CA ARG A 49 -1.20 -7.46 13.39
C ARG A 49 0.00 -6.53 13.65
N ARG A 50 0.63 -6.05 12.58
CA ARG A 50 1.76 -5.11 12.66
C ARG A 50 1.34 -3.79 13.31
N LYS A 51 0.20 -3.25 12.92
CA LYS A 51 -0.32 -1.99 13.49
C LYS A 51 -0.55 -2.12 14.99
N GLN A 52 -1.12 -3.24 15.45
CA GLN A 52 -1.37 -3.48 16.86
C GLN A 52 -0.06 -3.54 17.66
N CYS A 53 0.92 -4.32 17.20
CA CYS A 53 2.22 -4.40 17.86
C CYS A 53 2.98 -3.06 17.85
N LEU A 54 2.84 -2.28 16.77
CA LEU A 54 3.46 -0.96 16.67
C LEU A 54 2.80 0.05 17.62
N LEU A 55 1.47 0.04 17.73
CA LEU A 55 0.74 0.90 18.66
C LEU A 55 1.15 0.61 20.11
N GLU A 56 1.27 -0.67 20.48
CA GLU A 56 1.73 -1.07 21.80
C GLU A 56 3.17 -0.61 22.08
N ALA A 57 4.09 -0.80 21.12
CA ALA A 57 5.47 -0.34 21.25
C ALA A 57 5.56 1.20 21.36
N ALA A 58 4.82 1.92 20.50
CA ALA A 58 4.77 3.38 20.54
C ALA A 58 4.15 3.89 21.86
N ALA A 59 3.12 3.22 22.37
CA ALA A 59 2.49 3.57 23.64
C ALA A 59 3.45 3.43 24.82
N ARG A 60 4.29 2.38 24.83
CA ARG A 60 5.35 2.20 25.85
C ARG A 60 6.38 3.32 25.78
N ILE A 61 6.85 3.66 24.59
CA ILE A 61 7.81 4.78 24.41
C ILE A 61 7.18 6.10 24.86
N LEU A 62 5.90 6.33 24.58
CA LEU A 62 5.15 7.50 25.05
C LEU A 62 4.89 7.52 26.56
N GLN A 63 5.04 6.39 27.27
CA GLN A 63 5.00 6.36 28.73
C GLN A 63 6.35 6.76 29.32
N GLU A 64 7.45 6.35 28.70
CA GLU A 64 8.81 6.70 29.12
C GLU A 64 9.15 8.15 28.77
N GLU A 65 8.83 8.58 27.54
CA GLU A 65 9.18 9.88 26.96
C GLU A 65 7.94 10.53 26.30
N PRO A 66 7.15 11.33 27.03
CA PRO A 66 5.91 11.92 26.50
C PRO A 66 6.13 12.99 25.41
N ASP A 67 7.30 13.64 25.41
CA ASP A 67 7.68 14.73 24.50
C ASP A 67 8.57 14.29 23.33
N ILE A 68 8.64 12.99 23.07
CA ILE A 68 9.44 12.45 21.96
C ILE A 68 8.93 12.97 20.61
N SER A 69 9.87 13.43 19.78
CA SER A 69 9.61 13.85 18.40
C SER A 69 9.29 12.64 17.50
N GLU A 70 8.48 12.83 16.45
CA GLU A 70 8.17 11.78 15.46
C GLU A 70 9.42 11.14 14.85
N ARG A 71 10.48 11.92 14.62
CA ARG A 71 11.75 11.42 14.09
C ARG A 71 12.42 10.47 15.09
N GLN A 72 12.51 10.88 16.35
CA GLN A 72 13.10 10.07 17.42
C GLN A 72 12.28 8.81 17.70
N MET A 73 10.94 8.92 17.64
CA MET A 73 10.03 7.78 17.74
C MET A 73 10.27 6.79 16.61
N THR A 74 10.41 7.27 15.37
CA THR A 74 10.68 6.42 14.20
C THR A 74 12.02 5.70 14.35
N ASP A 75 13.06 6.41 14.80
CA ASP A 75 14.38 5.81 15.03
C ASP A 75 14.35 4.76 16.16
N ARG A 76 13.62 5.02 17.26
CA ARG A 76 13.42 4.06 18.35
C ARG A 76 12.69 2.79 17.88
N LEU A 77 11.60 2.95 17.13
CA LEU A 77 10.85 1.82 16.58
C LEU A 77 11.71 1.02 15.59
N ASN A 78 12.47 1.70 14.73
CA ASN A 78 13.38 1.03 13.79
C ASN A 78 14.51 0.28 14.52
N ARG A 79 15.06 0.84 15.60
CA ARG A 79 16.05 0.16 16.46
C ARG A 79 15.46 -1.05 17.19
N GLN A 80 14.16 -1.06 17.46
CA GLN A 80 13.46 -2.23 17.99
C GLN A 80 13.17 -3.28 16.89
N GLY A 81 13.55 -3.04 15.63
CA GLY A 81 13.37 -3.98 14.53
C GLY A 81 12.04 -3.85 13.81
N PHE A 82 11.28 -2.78 14.02
CA PHE A 82 10.12 -2.46 13.18
C PHE A 82 10.61 -1.80 11.88
N SER A 83 10.09 -2.22 10.72
CA SER A 83 10.35 -1.51 9.46
C SER A 83 9.24 -0.52 9.18
N VAL A 84 9.32 0.69 9.75
CA VAL A 84 8.28 1.72 9.61
C VAL A 84 8.78 3.08 9.16
N GLY A 85 7.96 3.73 8.34
CA GLY A 85 8.22 5.09 7.85
C GLY A 85 7.58 6.15 8.73
N LYS A 86 8.05 7.39 8.58
CA LYS A 86 7.59 8.58 9.32
C LYS A 86 6.06 8.74 9.37
N TYR A 87 5.37 8.45 8.27
CA TYR A 87 3.92 8.64 8.15
C TYR A 87 3.12 7.67 9.02
N VAL A 88 3.54 6.40 9.09
CA VAL A 88 2.89 5.38 9.90
C VAL A 88 3.06 5.72 11.38
N VAL A 89 4.27 6.13 11.76
CA VAL A 89 4.62 6.53 13.12
C VAL A 89 3.83 7.77 13.54
N GLY A 90 3.83 8.83 12.72
CA GLY A 90 3.07 10.05 13.00
C GLY A 90 1.57 9.79 13.18
N ASN A 91 0.97 8.95 12.32
CA ASN A 91 -0.45 8.59 12.48
C ASN A 91 -0.71 7.76 13.75
N CYS A 92 0.21 6.90 14.17
CA CYS A 92 0.07 6.12 15.41
C CYS A 92 0.24 7.00 16.65
N VAL A 93 1.24 7.88 16.67
CA VAL A 93 1.44 8.85 17.77
C VAL A 93 0.22 9.77 17.89
N ARG A 94 -0.31 10.26 16.77
CA ARG A 94 -1.53 11.05 16.75
C ARG A 94 -2.72 10.28 17.34
N GLN A 95 -2.97 9.05 16.86
CA GLN A 95 -4.02 8.18 17.43
C GLN A 95 -3.85 7.96 18.94
N LEU A 96 -2.63 7.76 19.43
CA LEU A 96 -2.36 7.57 20.85
C LEU A 96 -2.58 8.85 21.68
N ARG A 97 -2.20 10.01 21.13
CA ARG A 97 -2.45 11.32 21.77
C ARG A 97 -3.94 11.67 21.77
N GLU A 98 -4.66 11.39 20.68
CA GLU A 98 -6.11 11.53 20.58
C GLU A 98 -6.84 10.59 21.55
N ALA A 99 -6.41 9.33 21.67
CA ALA A 99 -6.98 8.39 22.63
C ALA A 99 -6.76 8.81 24.09
N ARG A 100 -5.63 9.47 24.40
CA ARG A 100 -5.34 10.02 25.73
C ARG A 100 -6.04 11.36 26.01
N GLY A 101 -6.27 12.18 24.99
CA GLY A 101 -6.99 13.46 25.11
C GLY A 101 -8.51 13.34 24.97
N GLY A 102 -9.00 12.19 24.50
CA GLY A 102 -10.38 11.97 24.06
C GLY A 102 -11.39 11.56 25.13
N GLU A 103 -11.03 11.46 26.41
CA GLU A 103 -12.03 11.26 27.48
C GLU A 103 -12.94 12.50 27.68
N ARG A 104 -12.69 13.62 26.98
CA ARG A 104 -13.55 14.83 27.04
C ARG A 104 -14.43 15.11 25.82
N GLU A 105 -14.35 14.37 24.72
CA GLU A 105 -15.19 14.65 23.54
C GLU A 105 -15.77 13.36 22.93
N LYS A 106 -16.55 12.61 23.73
CA LYS A 106 -17.56 11.70 23.17
C LYS A 106 -18.76 12.54 22.71
N THR A 107 -18.72 13.01 21.46
CA THR A 107 -19.84 13.29 20.52
C THR A 107 -19.20 14.17 19.44
N VAL A 108 -18.87 13.68 18.25
CA VAL A 108 -19.76 13.66 17.07
C VAL A 108 -19.11 12.75 16.02
N ARG A 109 -19.86 11.75 15.55
CA ARG A 109 -19.51 10.94 14.36
C ARG A 109 -19.98 11.68 13.08
N PRO A 110 -19.70 11.10 11.91
CA PRO A 110 -18.75 11.57 10.91
C PRO A 110 -19.36 12.58 9.93
N SER A 111 -18.59 13.57 9.46
CA SER A 111 -19.00 14.32 8.27
C SER A 111 -18.75 13.46 7.02
N ALA A 112 -19.75 12.63 6.70
CA ALA A 112 -20.02 12.29 5.32
C ALA A 112 -20.39 13.59 4.62
N ALA A 113 -19.48 14.13 3.80
CA ALA A 113 -19.83 15.22 2.91
C ALA A 113 -20.90 14.68 1.92
N PRO A 114 -22.11 15.27 1.88
CA PRO A 114 -23.08 14.89 0.87
C PRO A 114 -22.54 15.34 -0.49
N PHE A 115 -22.52 14.42 -1.45
CA PHE A 115 -22.36 14.71 -2.86
C PHE A 115 -23.51 15.66 -3.24
N ARG A 116 -23.28 16.98 -3.17
CA ARG A 116 -24.24 17.96 -3.64
C ARG A 116 -24.22 17.91 -5.15
N SER A 117 -25.25 17.28 -5.68
CA SER A 117 -25.67 17.40 -7.07
C SER A 117 -26.05 18.84 -7.42
N ALA A 118 -25.84 19.17 -8.70
CA ALA A 118 -26.53 20.17 -9.53
C ALA A 118 -25.83 21.53 -9.72
N PRO A 119 -26.15 22.32 -10.79
CA PRO A 119 -26.98 22.01 -11.98
C PRO A 119 -26.31 22.34 -13.34
N ALA A 120 -26.91 21.78 -14.39
CA ALA A 120 -26.70 22.18 -15.79
C ALA A 120 -27.08 23.65 -16.04
N SER A 121 -26.36 24.32 -16.95
CA SER A 121 -26.75 25.61 -17.55
C SER A 121 -25.99 25.85 -18.87
N PRO A 122 -26.52 26.71 -19.77
CA PRO A 122 -27.06 26.25 -21.05
C PRO A 122 -26.26 26.67 -22.29
N ALA A 123 -26.70 26.11 -23.43
CA ALA A 123 -26.29 26.36 -24.80
C ALA A 123 -26.23 27.84 -25.24
N ASN A 124 -25.27 28.16 -26.12
CA ASN A 124 -25.44 28.79 -27.46
C ASN A 124 -24.10 29.28 -28.07
N PRO A 125 -23.99 29.59 -29.38
CA PRO A 125 -24.07 28.68 -30.54
C PRO A 125 -22.82 28.83 -31.47
N LEU A 126 -22.75 28.02 -32.53
CA LEU A 126 -21.76 28.11 -33.62
C LEU A 126 -21.73 29.49 -34.32
N PRO A 127 -20.61 29.78 -35.01
CA PRO A 127 -20.72 30.28 -36.38
C PRO A 127 -20.13 29.28 -37.40
N GLN A 128 -20.92 29.02 -38.44
CA GLN A 128 -20.54 28.33 -39.66
C GLN A 128 -19.77 29.28 -40.58
N SER A 129 -18.74 28.78 -41.26
CA SER A 129 -18.19 29.31 -42.53
C SER A 129 -17.28 28.23 -43.12
N ALA A 130 -17.80 27.42 -44.03
CA ALA A 130 -17.50 27.45 -45.48
C ALA A 130 -16.07 26.96 -45.82
N VAL A 131 -15.95 25.74 -46.37
CA VAL A 131 -15.63 25.45 -47.80
C VAL A 131 -14.12 25.60 -48.06
N SER A 132 -13.34 24.60 -48.48
CA SER A 132 -13.39 23.79 -49.70
C SER A 132 -12.38 22.63 -49.61
N THR A 133 -12.52 21.68 -50.53
CA THR A 133 -11.91 20.34 -50.70
C THR A 133 -10.43 20.35 -51.21
N PRO A 134 -9.90 19.26 -51.82
CA PRO A 134 -9.08 18.23 -51.18
C PRO A 134 -7.64 18.17 -51.74
N GLY A 135 -6.71 17.54 -51.01
CA GLY A 135 -5.33 17.33 -51.47
C GLY A 135 -4.75 16.02 -50.98
N THR A 136 -4.73 15.04 -51.89
CA THR A 136 -3.77 13.92 -52.03
C THR A 136 -2.35 14.40 -51.65
N ILE A 137 -1.44 13.68 -51.00
CA ILE A 137 -0.74 12.44 -51.36
C ILE A 137 0.23 12.05 -50.20
N SER A 138 0.57 10.75 -50.15
CA SER A 138 1.83 10.18 -49.66
C SER A 138 2.02 9.85 -48.16
N ALA A 139 1.74 8.58 -47.84
CA ALA A 139 2.67 7.72 -47.09
C ALA A 139 3.88 7.34 -47.99
N PRO A 140 4.97 6.65 -47.55
CA PRO A 140 5.18 5.97 -46.25
C PRO A 140 6.57 6.20 -45.61
N GLY A 141 6.70 5.93 -44.31
CA GLY A 141 7.98 5.86 -43.59
C GLY A 141 7.99 4.68 -42.63
N ASN A 142 8.53 3.55 -43.10
CA ASN A 142 8.70 2.30 -42.37
C ASN A 142 9.74 2.48 -41.24
N PRO A 143 9.52 1.99 -40.01
CA PRO A 143 10.57 1.98 -38.98
C PRO A 143 11.66 0.93 -39.31
N PRO A 144 12.93 1.19 -38.98
CA PRO A 144 14.03 0.28 -39.31
C PRO A 144 13.95 -1.04 -38.51
N ALA A 145 14.29 -2.13 -39.19
CA ALA A 145 14.33 -3.49 -38.65
C ALA A 145 15.40 -3.66 -37.54
N PRO A 146 15.17 -4.55 -36.56
CA PRO A 146 16.17 -4.90 -35.56
C PRO A 146 17.34 -5.68 -36.18
N GLY A 147 18.55 -5.29 -35.80
CA GLY A 147 19.82 -5.83 -36.29
C GLY A 147 19.93 -7.35 -36.16
N LYS A 148 20.41 -7.96 -37.24
CA LYS A 148 20.77 -9.37 -37.36
C LYS A 148 21.93 -9.70 -36.38
N PRO A 149 21.90 -10.83 -35.66
CA PRO A 149 23.04 -11.26 -34.83
C PRO A 149 24.23 -11.69 -35.70
N PRO A 150 25.48 -11.52 -35.23
CA PRO A 150 26.67 -11.95 -35.96
C PRO A 150 26.76 -13.47 -36.04
N ALA A 151 27.21 -13.96 -37.19
CA ALA A 151 27.43 -15.39 -37.47
C ALA A 151 28.58 -15.95 -36.61
N PRO A 152 28.53 -17.24 -36.22
CA PRO A 152 29.64 -17.90 -35.55
C PRO A 152 30.83 -18.02 -36.51
N GLY A 153 31.98 -17.49 -36.07
CA GLY A 153 33.24 -17.57 -36.79
C GLY A 153 33.68 -19.01 -37.02
N THR A 154 34.04 -19.27 -38.27
CA THR A 154 34.77 -20.44 -38.74
C THR A 154 36.06 -20.60 -37.96
N VAL A 155 36.20 -21.69 -37.21
CA VAL A 155 37.50 -22.19 -36.75
C VAL A 155 37.94 -23.30 -37.70
N SER A 156 39.08 -23.08 -38.33
CA SER A 156 39.88 -24.05 -39.09
C SER A 156 41.34 -23.58 -38.99
N PRO A 157 42.35 -24.42 -39.27
CA PRO A 157 42.30 -25.85 -39.62
C PRO A 157 42.62 -26.81 -38.46
#